data_AF-A0A6N9TBL0-F1
#
_entry.id   AF-A0A6N9TBL0-F1
#
_cell.length_a   1.000
_cell.length_b   1.000
_cell.length_c   1.000
_cell.angle_alpha   90.00
_cell.angle_beta   90.00
_cell.angle_gamma   90.00
#
_symmetry.space_group_name_H-M   'P 1'
#
loop_
_entity.id
_entity.type
_entity.pdbx_description
1 polymer ?
#
loop_
_entity_poly.entity_id
_entity_poly.type
_entity_poly.pdbx_seq_one_letter_code
_entity_poly.pdbx_strand_id
1 'polypeptide(L)'
;MAAAPDDIAALKAALAAAERERDEAVADAARAKAAASGAEALIAHLTLEIEKLKRELYGTRSEKKARLLDQLEMQLEDAQAAATEDELAAEQAAAKTTVVEAFARKRPSKKPFPEHLPRERVIVPAPTSCSCCGSARLSKLGDAIT
;
A
#
# COMPACT_ATOMS: atom_id res chain seq x y z
N MET A 1 -3.70 -82.46 6.29
CA MET A 1 -2.29 -82.24 6.65
C MET A 1 -1.48 -83.26 5.87
N ALA A 2 -0.88 -82.87 4.74
CA ALA A 2 -0.06 -83.79 3.96
C ALA A 2 1.19 -84.14 4.79
N ALA A 3 1.45 -85.43 4.98
CA ALA A 3 2.63 -85.90 5.69
C ALA A 3 3.88 -85.33 4.99
N ALA A 4 4.79 -84.76 5.77
CA ALA A 4 6.06 -84.27 5.24
C ALA A 4 6.80 -85.45 4.58
N PRO A 5 7.46 -85.24 3.43
CA PRO A 5 8.28 -86.28 2.85
C PRO A 5 9.40 -86.64 3.84
N ASP A 6 9.45 -87.90 4.30
CA ASP A 6 10.52 -88.43 5.17
C ASP A 6 11.89 -88.53 4.46
N ASP A 7 11.98 -88.04 3.22
CA ASP A 7 13.21 -87.92 2.46
C ASP A 7 13.99 -86.66 2.87
N ILE A 8 15.10 -86.89 3.58
CA ILE A 8 16.04 -85.87 4.03
C ILE A 8 16.54 -85.00 2.86
N ALA A 9 16.69 -85.56 1.65
CA ALA A 9 17.12 -84.81 0.49
C ALA A 9 16.03 -83.81 0.04
N ALA A 10 14.76 -84.24 0.03
CA ALA A 10 13.62 -83.38 -0.29
C ALA A 10 13.45 -82.24 0.75
N LEU A 11 13.63 -82.54 2.04
CA LEU A 11 13.57 -81.52 3.10
C LEU A 11 14.70 -80.49 2.99
N LYS A 12 15.93 -80.91 2.68
CA LYS A 12 17.06 -79.99 2.45
C LYS A 12 16.85 -79.10 1.23
N ALA A 13 16.28 -79.65 0.15
CA ALA A 13 15.94 -78.87 -1.04
C ALA A 13 14.84 -77.83 -0.75
N ALA A 14 13.80 -78.21 0.01
CA ALA A 14 12.75 -77.29 0.43
C ALA A 14 13.27 -76.19 1.36
N LEU A 15 14.16 -76.52 2.29
CA LEU A 15 14.79 -75.54 3.17
C LEU A 15 15.67 -74.55 2.40
N ALA A 16 16.48 -75.04 1.46
CA ALA A 16 17.29 -74.17 0.60
C ALA A 16 16.43 -73.27 -0.30
N ALA A 17 15.26 -73.74 -0.76
CA ALA A 17 14.32 -72.90 -1.51
C ALA A 17 13.71 -71.82 -0.60
N ALA A 18 13.25 -72.18 0.60
CA ALA A 18 12.69 -71.24 1.56
C ALA A 18 13.72 -70.19 2.03
N GLU A 19 14.98 -70.57 2.19
CA GLU A 19 16.06 -69.63 2.52
C GLU A 19 16.31 -68.62 1.39
N ARG A 20 16.29 -69.06 0.13
CA ARG A 20 16.40 -68.16 -1.02
C ARG A 20 15.23 -67.19 -1.10
N GLU A 21 14.00 -67.68 -0.96
CA GLU A 21 12.81 -66.83 -0.95
C GLU A 21 12.85 -65.80 0.18
N ARG A 22 13.30 -66.20 1.38
CA ARG A 22 13.51 -65.29 2.50
C ARG A 22 14.57 -64.24 2.18
N ASP A 23 15.71 -64.64 1.64
CA ASP A 23 16.83 -63.73 1.35
C ASP A 23 16.45 -62.73 0.25
N GLU A 24 15.69 -63.16 -0.75
CA GLU A 24 15.10 -62.29 -1.78
C GLU A 24 14.11 -61.29 -1.15
N ALA A 25 13.19 -61.75 -0.30
CA ALA A 25 12.24 -60.88 0.39
C ALA A 25 12.93 -59.86 1.33
N VAL A 26 14.01 -60.26 2.02
CA VAL A 26 14.82 -59.36 2.84
C VAL A 26 15.52 -58.32 1.98
N ALA A 27 16.07 -58.72 0.82
CA ALA A 27 16.69 -57.81 -0.12
C ALA A 27 15.69 -56.79 -0.69
N ASP A 28 14.47 -57.22 -1.01
CA ASP A 28 13.38 -56.34 -1.46
C ASP A 28 12.95 -55.37 -0.36
N ALA A 29 12.76 -55.84 0.86
CA ALA A 29 12.43 -54.99 2.00
C ALA A 29 13.52 -53.94 2.28
N ALA A 30 14.80 -54.32 2.15
CA ALA A 30 15.92 -53.40 2.29
C ALA A 30 15.94 -52.33 1.18
N ARG A 31 15.69 -52.71 -0.08
CA ARG A 31 15.56 -51.78 -1.21
C ARG A 31 14.40 -50.80 -1.00
N ALA A 32 13.23 -51.30 -0.59
CA ALA A 32 12.07 -50.47 -0.32
C ALA A 32 12.32 -49.47 0.82
N LYS A 33 12.98 -49.91 1.91
CA LYS A 33 13.35 -49.05 3.02
C LYS A 33 14.33 -47.95 2.61
N ALA A 34 15.32 -48.26 1.78
CA ALA A 34 16.27 -47.29 1.26
C ALA A 34 15.60 -46.26 0.32
N ALA A 35 14.64 -46.69 -0.50
CA ALA A 35 13.87 -45.78 -1.35
C ALA A 35 12.97 -44.85 -0.50
N ALA A 36 12.32 -45.39 0.52
CA ALA A 36 11.48 -44.62 1.44
C ALA A 36 12.29 -43.55 2.20
N SER A 37 13.45 -43.92 2.75
CA SER A 37 14.31 -42.94 3.44
C SER A 37 14.86 -41.87 2.50
N GLY A 38 15.18 -42.23 1.25
CA GLY A 38 15.55 -41.27 0.21
C GLY A 38 14.42 -40.28 -0.10
N ALA A 39 13.18 -40.77 -0.20
CA ALA A 39 12.00 -39.93 -0.42
C ALA A 39 11.74 -38.99 0.77
N GLU A 40 11.85 -39.48 2.00
CA GLU A 40 11.70 -38.67 3.22
C GLU A 40 12.74 -37.54 3.29
N ALA A 41 13.99 -37.82 2.92
CA ALA A 41 15.05 -36.81 2.85
C ALA A 41 14.74 -35.72 1.81
N LEU A 42 14.24 -36.09 0.64
CA LEU A 42 13.81 -35.14 -0.40
C LEU A 42 12.62 -34.31 0.06
N ILE A 43 11.62 -34.92 0.71
CA ILE A 43 10.47 -34.21 1.27
C ILE A 43 10.93 -33.18 2.31
N ALA A 44 11.82 -33.56 3.21
CA ALA A 44 12.36 -32.65 4.22
C ALA A 44 13.12 -31.47 3.57
N HIS A 45 13.95 -31.76 2.57
CA HIS A 45 14.69 -30.74 1.83
C HIS A 45 13.76 -29.73 1.13
N LEU A 46 12.81 -30.24 0.35
CA LEU A 46 11.85 -29.41 -0.39
C LEU A 46 10.96 -28.59 0.56
N THR A 47 10.55 -29.18 1.68
CA THR A 47 9.78 -28.47 2.71
C THR A 47 10.57 -27.30 3.28
N LEU A 48 11.86 -27.50 3.59
CA LEU A 48 12.75 -26.43 4.05
C LEU A 48 12.88 -25.31 3.01
N GLU A 49 13.04 -25.63 1.73
CA GLU A 49 13.12 -24.65 0.65
C GLU A 49 11.82 -23.83 0.53
N ILE A 50 10.67 -24.50 0.58
CA ILE A 50 9.36 -23.83 0.56
C ILE A 50 9.23 -22.85 1.73
N GLU A 51 9.63 -23.25 2.94
CA GLU A 51 9.56 -22.37 4.10
C GLU A 51 10.53 -21.18 4.00
N LYS A 52 11.72 -21.38 3.43
CA LYS A 52 12.64 -20.27 3.12
C LYS A 52 12.03 -19.29 2.13
N LEU A 53 11.48 -19.78 1.02
CA LEU A 53 10.82 -18.96 0.01
C LEU A 53 9.62 -18.20 0.57
N LYS A 54 8.81 -18.86 1.41
CA LYS A 54 7.70 -18.19 2.12
C LYS A 54 8.21 -17.09 3.04
N ARG A 55 9.30 -17.31 3.79
CA ARG A 55 9.91 -16.28 4.64
C ARG A 55 10.48 -15.12 3.81
N GLU A 56 11.04 -15.38 2.65
CA GLU A 56 11.52 -14.32 1.74
C GLU A 56 10.37 -13.50 1.16
N LEU A 57 9.31 -14.16 0.67
CA LEU A 57 8.15 -13.50 0.06
C LEU A 57 7.29 -12.74 1.08
N TYR A 58 7.03 -13.36 2.22
CA TYR A 58 6.08 -12.87 3.21
C TYR A 58 6.73 -12.34 4.47
N GLY A 59 7.90 -12.82 4.90
CA GLY A 59 8.49 -12.42 6.19
C GLY A 59 8.92 -10.95 6.23
N THR A 60 9.85 -10.54 5.37
CA THR A 60 10.33 -9.13 5.35
C THR A 60 9.24 -8.15 4.89
N ARG A 61 8.36 -8.59 4.00
CA ARG A 61 7.24 -7.78 3.48
C ARG A 61 6.07 -7.67 4.45
N SER A 62 5.74 -8.70 5.23
CA SER A 62 4.63 -8.65 6.20
C SER A 62 4.99 -7.75 7.38
N GLU A 63 6.22 -7.82 7.90
CA GLU A 63 6.67 -6.94 8.98
C GLU A 63 6.69 -5.48 8.54
N LYS A 64 7.16 -5.18 7.32
CA LYS A 64 7.15 -3.81 6.78
C LYS A 64 5.73 -3.30 6.55
N LYS A 65 4.83 -4.15 6.04
CA LYS A 65 3.45 -3.79 5.77
C LYS A 65 2.66 -3.57 7.07
N ALA A 66 2.84 -4.44 8.08
CA ALA A 66 2.22 -4.29 9.39
C ALA A 66 2.64 -2.96 10.04
N ARG A 67 3.96 -2.67 10.12
CA ARG A 67 4.44 -1.39 10.66
C ARG A 67 3.92 -0.16 9.92
N LEU A 68 3.79 -0.24 8.59
CA LEU A 68 3.23 0.84 7.79
C LEU A 68 1.73 1.03 8.06
N LEU A 69 0.98 -0.06 8.23
CA LEU A 69 -0.43 -0.01 8.59
C LEU A 69 -0.61 0.57 9.99
N ASP A 70 0.14 0.12 10.99
CA ASP A 70 0.10 0.66 12.35
C ASP A 70 0.38 2.18 12.37
N GLN A 71 1.37 2.63 11.57
CA GLN A 71 1.67 4.05 11.43
C GLN A 71 0.54 4.85 10.76
N LEU A 72 -0.08 4.30 9.72
CA LEU A 72 -1.20 4.94 9.03
C LEU A 72 -2.47 4.98 9.91
N GLU A 73 -2.71 3.94 10.71
CA GLU A 73 -3.80 3.89 11.68
C GLU A 73 -3.65 4.99 12.74
N MET A 74 -2.46 5.12 13.35
CA MET A 74 -2.17 6.19 14.31
C MET A 74 -2.35 7.58 13.69
N GLN A 75 -1.87 7.81 12.45
CA GLN A 75 -2.07 9.09 11.76
C GLN A 75 -3.54 9.40 11.47
N LEU A 76 -4.35 8.37 11.18
CA LEU A 76 -5.79 8.51 10.98
C LEU A 76 -6.50 8.87 12.29
N GLU A 77 -6.13 8.22 13.39
CA GLU A 77 -6.66 8.53 14.72
C GLU A 77 -6.37 9.98 15.11
N ASP A 78 -5.13 10.44 14.94
CA ASP A 78 -4.72 11.83 15.20
C ASP A 78 -5.54 12.83 14.35
N ALA A 79 -5.72 12.55 13.06
CA ALA A 79 -6.48 13.41 12.16
C ALA A 79 -7.97 13.44 12.51
N GLN A 80 -8.53 12.30 12.94
CA GLN A 80 -9.91 12.22 13.41
C GLN A 80 -10.09 13.03 14.70
N ALA A 81 -9.18 12.88 15.66
CA ALA A 81 -9.21 13.68 16.89
C ALA A 81 -9.14 15.18 16.58
N ALA A 82 -8.21 15.61 15.73
CA ALA A 82 -8.11 17.01 15.30
C ALA A 82 -9.40 17.52 14.63
N ALA A 83 -10.01 16.74 13.75
CA ALA A 83 -11.28 17.10 13.13
C ALA A 83 -12.40 17.25 14.16
N THR A 84 -12.49 16.35 15.16
CA THR A 84 -13.48 16.47 16.24
C THR A 84 -13.24 17.70 17.12
N GLU A 85 -11.98 18.04 17.40
CA GLU A 85 -11.63 19.26 18.13
C GLU A 85 -12.03 20.52 17.36
N ASP A 86 -11.78 20.55 16.04
CA ASP A 86 -12.18 21.65 15.16
C ASP A 86 -13.71 21.81 15.09
N GLU A 87 -14.47 20.71 15.00
CA GLU A 87 -15.93 20.72 15.04
C GLU A 87 -16.44 21.31 16.36
N LEU A 88 -15.92 20.85 17.51
CA LEU A 88 -16.28 21.39 18.82
C LEU A 88 -15.91 22.87 18.95
N ALA A 89 -14.75 23.28 18.44
CA ALA A 89 -14.34 24.69 18.44
C ALA A 89 -15.28 25.55 17.57
N ALA A 90 -15.70 25.05 16.41
CA ALA A 90 -16.66 25.71 15.54
C ALA A 90 -18.04 25.84 16.21
N GLU A 91 -18.54 24.79 16.86
CA GLU A 91 -19.79 24.83 17.63
C GLU A 91 -19.73 25.84 18.77
N GLN A 92 -18.63 25.87 19.54
CA GLN A 92 -18.43 26.84 20.61
C GLN A 92 -18.34 28.27 20.09
N ALA A 93 -17.70 28.48 18.94
CA ALA A 93 -17.65 29.78 18.29
C ALA A 93 -19.03 30.23 17.82
N ALA A 94 -19.80 29.33 17.20
CA ALA A 94 -21.17 29.59 16.76
C ALA A 94 -22.09 29.92 17.94
N ALA A 95 -21.98 29.20 19.07
CA ALA A 95 -22.77 29.46 20.27
C ALA A 95 -22.50 30.85 20.89
N LYS A 96 -21.29 31.40 20.69
CA LYS A 96 -20.93 32.76 21.15
C LYS A 96 -21.39 33.86 20.20
N THR A 97 -21.81 33.51 18.98
CA THR A 97 -22.34 34.48 18.01
C THR A 97 -23.84 34.65 18.21
N THR A 98 -24.29 35.88 18.38
CA THR A 98 -25.71 36.20 18.29
C THR A 98 -26.13 36.16 16.82
N VAL A 99 -27.19 35.43 16.49
CA VAL A 99 -27.78 35.45 15.15
C VAL A 99 -28.43 36.82 14.95
N VAL A 100 -27.67 37.74 14.36
CA VAL A 100 -28.18 39.05 13.94
C VAL A 100 -28.63 38.90 12.49
N GLU A 101 -29.89 39.21 12.21
CA GLU A 101 -30.39 39.30 10.83
C GLU A 101 -29.44 40.17 10.00
N ALA A 102 -29.01 39.65 8.85
CA ALA A 102 -28.10 40.36 7.97
C ALA A 102 -28.78 41.63 7.44
N PHE A 103 -28.51 42.76 8.10
CA PHE A 103 -28.97 44.05 7.61
C PHE A 103 -28.26 44.36 6.29
N ALA A 104 -29.03 44.44 5.20
CA ALA A 104 -28.53 44.85 3.89
C ALA A 104 -28.04 46.31 3.95
N ARG A 105 -26.75 46.51 4.26
CA ARG A 105 -26.13 47.84 4.20
C ARG A 105 -26.13 48.32 2.75
N LYS A 106 -26.90 49.38 2.47
CA LYS A 106 -26.83 50.10 1.21
C LYS A 106 -25.38 50.53 0.97
N ARG A 107 -24.82 50.13 -0.19
CA ARG A 107 -23.47 50.52 -0.61
C ARG A 107 -23.41 52.06 -0.66
N PRO A 108 -22.50 52.72 0.08
CA PRO A 108 -22.38 54.17 -0.01
C PRO A 108 -21.95 54.52 -1.44
N SER A 109 -22.85 55.15 -2.21
CA SER A 109 -22.49 55.72 -3.50
C SER A 109 -21.71 57.00 -3.24
N LYS A 110 -20.52 57.11 -3.85
CA LYS A 110 -19.81 58.38 -3.89
C LYS A 110 -20.69 59.36 -4.68
N LYS A 111 -21.02 60.52 -4.10
CA LYS A 111 -21.65 61.59 -4.87
C LYS A 111 -20.70 61.95 -6.03
N PRO A 112 -21.19 62.09 -7.27
CA PRO A 112 -20.36 62.59 -8.36
C PRO A 112 -19.78 63.95 -7.98
N PHE A 113 -18.54 64.20 -8.39
CA PHE A 113 -17.84 65.44 -8.04
C PHE A 113 -18.60 66.63 -8.66
N PRO A 114 -18.81 67.74 -7.92
CA PRO A 114 -19.65 68.84 -8.39
C PRO A 114 -19.15 69.47 -9.69
N GLU A 115 -20.07 69.85 -10.58
CA GLU A 115 -19.76 70.35 -11.93
C GLU A 115 -19.07 71.71 -11.95
N HIS A 116 -19.25 72.51 -10.89
CA HIS A 116 -18.70 73.86 -10.78
C HIS A 116 -17.23 73.91 -10.33
N LEU A 117 -16.64 72.77 -9.97
CA LEU A 117 -15.21 72.72 -9.68
C LEU A 117 -14.42 72.63 -10.99
N PRO A 118 -13.33 73.41 -11.12
CA PRO A 118 -12.46 73.33 -12.28
C PRO A 118 -11.90 71.90 -12.41
N ARG A 119 -12.07 71.31 -13.59
CA ARG A 119 -11.54 69.98 -13.92
C ARG A 119 -10.24 70.14 -14.66
N GLU A 120 -9.14 69.71 -14.06
CA GLU A 120 -7.86 69.60 -14.76
C GLU A 120 -7.71 68.17 -15.29
N ARG A 121 -7.53 68.03 -16.61
CA ARG A 121 -7.18 66.75 -17.23
C ARG A 121 -5.67 66.71 -17.43
N VAL A 122 -4.97 66.00 -16.57
CA VAL A 122 -3.54 65.69 -16.75
C VAL A 122 -3.43 64.43 -17.59
N ILE A 123 -2.96 64.57 -18.83
CA ILE A 123 -2.60 63.43 -19.68
C ILE A 123 -1.17 63.06 -19.36
N VAL A 124 -0.98 61.94 -18.67
CA VAL A 124 0.35 61.38 -18.46
C VAL A 124 0.75 60.64 -19.74
N PRO A 125 1.84 61.04 -20.42
CA PRO A 125 2.26 60.35 -21.63
C PRO A 125 2.64 58.91 -21.29
N ALA A 126 2.31 57.99 -22.20
CA ALA A 126 2.76 56.61 -22.07
C ALA A 126 4.30 56.56 -22.09
N PRO A 127 4.92 55.67 -21.30
CA PRO A 127 6.37 55.50 -21.34
C PRO A 127 6.80 55.04 -22.74
N THR A 128 7.96 55.51 -23.20
CA THR A 128 8.53 55.12 -24.50
C THR A 128 9.32 53.80 -24.44
N SER A 129 9.60 53.31 -23.24
CA SER A 129 10.33 52.06 -22.99
C SER A 129 9.74 51.32 -21.80
N CYS A 130 9.71 49.98 -21.88
CA CYS A 130 9.32 49.14 -20.76
C CYS A 130 10.31 49.28 -19.60
N SER A 131 9.84 49.59 -18.39
CA SER A 131 10.68 49.67 -17.19
C SER A 131 11.30 48.34 -16.76
N CYS A 132 10.76 47.21 -17.22
CA CYS A 132 11.24 45.88 -16.89
C CYS A 132 12.35 45.39 -17.85
N CYS A 133 12.23 45.65 -19.16
CA CYS A 133 13.13 45.07 -20.17
C CYS A 133 13.75 46.10 -21.12
N GLY A 134 13.49 47.39 -20.95
CA GLY A 134 14.03 48.47 -21.80
C GLY A 134 13.48 48.50 -23.23
N SER A 135 12.59 47.58 -23.61
CA SER A 135 12.10 47.49 -24.99
C SER A 135 11.21 48.68 -25.35
N ALA A 136 11.36 49.18 -26.59
CA ALA A 136 10.50 50.21 -27.18
C ALA A 136 9.24 49.64 -27.87
N ARG A 137 9.03 48.31 -27.84
CA ARG A 137 7.88 47.64 -28.46
C ARG A 137 6.70 47.59 -27.47
N LEU A 138 6.07 48.73 -27.23
CA LEU A 138 4.89 48.85 -26.38
C LEU A 138 3.62 48.92 -27.24
N SER A 139 2.61 48.13 -26.89
CA SER A 139 1.30 48.15 -27.55
C SER A 139 0.28 48.87 -26.67
N LYS A 140 -0.53 49.74 -27.27
CA LYS A 140 -1.61 50.44 -26.57
C LYS A 140 -2.75 49.47 -26.24
N LEU A 141 -3.11 49.37 -24.96
CA LEU A 141 -4.20 48.50 -24.50
C LEU A 141 -5.47 49.35 -24.28
N GLY A 142 -6.49 49.12 -25.13
CA GLY A 142 -7.91 49.50 -24.99
C GLY A 142 -8.28 50.90 -24.44
N ASP A 143 -8.80 51.79 -25.29
CA ASP A 143 -9.39 53.09 -24.90
C ASP A 143 -10.92 53.04 -24.72
N ALA A 144 -11.48 51.96 -24.16
CA ALA A 144 -12.92 51.89 -23.93
C ALA A 144 -13.25 52.28 -22.47
N ILE A 145 -13.53 53.56 -22.25
CA ILE A 145 -14.21 54.03 -21.04
C ILE A 145 -15.69 54.22 -21.43
N THR A 146 -16.54 53.26 -21.06
CA THR A 146 -18.01 53.47 -20.98
C THR A 146 -18.37 54.04 -19.62
#